data_AF-A0AAW5CJV9-F1
#
_entry.id   AF-A0AAW5CJV9-F1
#
_cell.length_a   1.000
_cell.length_b   1.000
_cell.length_c   1.000
_cell.angle_alpha   90.00
_cell.angle_beta   90.00
_cell.angle_gamma   90.00
#
_symmetry.space_group_name_H-M   'P 1'
#
loop_
_entity.id
_entity.type
_entity.pdbx_description
1 polymer ?
#
loop_
_entity_poly.entity_id
_entity_poly.type
_entity_poly.pdbx_seq_one_letter_code
_entity_poly.pdbx_strand_id
1 'polypeptide(L)'
;MHGKVITIPEGHGFVMIDGRYYFGKTGAAYKADISSCGKHGAFVRKIGNNYYGFDYLGHMVTGLRGGKTSTYGVPQVYYFNSKGVYDKIRTAKYRKVLYSSWSTVKKIRV
;
A
#
# COMPACT_ATOMS: atom_id res chain seq x y z
N MET A 1 -29.05 -1.70 0.85
CA MET A 1 -27.84 -2.55 0.95
C MET A 1 -27.56 -2.79 2.43
N HIS A 2 -27.84 -3.98 2.97
CA HIS A 2 -27.52 -4.31 4.36
C HIS A 2 -26.08 -4.77 4.44
N GLY A 3 -25.16 -3.84 4.76
CA GLY A 3 -23.77 -4.18 5.06
C GLY A 3 -23.69 -4.91 6.39
N LYS A 4 -22.99 -6.05 6.42
CA LYS A 4 -22.71 -6.79 7.67
C LYS A 4 -21.79 -5.95 8.54
N VAL A 5 -22.30 -5.38 9.62
CA VAL A 5 -21.49 -4.67 10.62
C VAL A 5 -20.68 -5.71 11.38
N ILE A 6 -19.36 -5.73 11.17
CA ILE A 6 -18.44 -6.58 11.94
C ILE A 6 -17.83 -5.70 13.02
N THR A 7 -18.26 -5.93 14.26
CA THR A 7 -17.63 -5.31 15.44
C THR A 7 -16.27 -5.98 15.66
N ILE A 8 -15.20 -5.17 15.69
CA ILE A 8 -13.83 -5.64 15.96
C ILE A 8 -13.59 -5.50 17.47
N PRO A 9 -13.55 -6.60 18.25
CA PRO A 9 -13.57 -6.53 19.72
C PRO A 9 -12.34 -5.84 20.32
N GLU A 10 -11.20 -5.85 19.63
CA GLU A 10 -9.91 -5.39 20.15
C GLU A 10 -9.44 -4.05 19.54
N GLY A 11 -10.32 -3.35 18.81
CA GLY A 11 -9.98 -2.06 18.16
C GLY A 11 -8.96 -2.18 17.01
N HIS A 12 -8.51 -3.38 16.68
CA HIS A 12 -7.61 -3.68 15.58
C HIS A 12 -8.03 -4.97 14.90
N GLY A 13 -8.16 -4.97 13.58
CA GLY A 13 -8.60 -6.17 12.89
C GLY A 13 -8.74 -6.02 11.39
N PHE A 14 -8.73 -7.17 10.72
CA PHE A 14 -9.04 -7.28 9.31
C PHE A 14 -10.50 -7.66 9.11
N VAL A 15 -11.14 -7.05 8.13
CA VAL A 15 -12.49 -7.42 7.70
C VAL A 15 -12.49 -7.69 6.20
N MET A 16 -13.19 -8.76 5.81
CA MET A 16 -13.41 -9.20 4.44
C MET A 16 -14.83 -8.81 3.99
N ILE A 17 -14.99 -7.66 3.35
CA ILE A 17 -16.26 -7.26 2.70
C ILE A 17 -15.87 -6.69 1.35
N ASP A 18 -15.97 -7.46 0.26
CA ASP A 18 -15.57 -7.01 -1.09
C ASP A 18 -14.11 -6.50 -1.21
N GLY A 19 -13.24 -6.96 -0.30
CA GLY A 19 -11.87 -6.49 -0.14
C GLY A 19 -11.34 -6.76 1.27
N ARG A 20 -10.02 -6.65 1.45
CA ARG A 20 -9.38 -6.74 2.78
C ARG A 20 -9.15 -5.36 3.34
N TYR A 21 -9.80 -5.01 4.44
CA TYR A 21 -9.57 -3.74 5.13
C TYR A 21 -8.85 -3.99 6.44
N TYR A 22 -8.13 -2.98 6.93
CA TYR A 22 -7.61 -2.97 8.29
C TYR A 22 -8.08 -1.72 9.02
N PHE A 23 -8.56 -1.90 10.25
CA PHE A 23 -9.10 -0.81 11.07
C PHE A 23 -8.19 -0.51 12.25
N GLY A 24 -7.96 0.79 12.48
CA GLY A 24 -7.27 1.28 13.68
C GLY A 24 -8.21 1.37 14.88
N LYS A 25 -7.67 1.76 16.05
CA LYS A 25 -8.40 1.84 17.33
C LYS A 25 -9.67 2.70 17.28
N THR A 26 -9.69 3.69 16.40
CA THR A 26 -10.83 4.60 16.22
C THR A 26 -11.94 4.02 15.35
N GLY A 27 -11.80 2.79 14.85
CA GLY A 27 -12.74 2.18 13.90
C GLY A 27 -12.62 2.72 12.47
N ALA A 28 -11.67 3.61 12.19
CA ALA A 28 -11.39 4.09 10.84
C ALA A 28 -10.50 3.09 10.08
N ALA A 29 -10.87 2.79 8.83
CA ALA A 29 -10.04 2.00 7.93
C ALA A 29 -8.76 2.76 7.56
N TYR A 30 -7.64 2.05 7.49
CA TYR A 30 -6.44 2.60 6.87
C TYR A 30 -6.66 2.76 5.37
N LYS A 31 -6.41 3.96 4.88
CA LYS A 31 -6.53 4.30 3.46
C LYS A 31 -5.43 5.27 3.04
N ALA A 32 -5.11 5.27 1.77
CA ALA A 32 -4.29 6.30 1.18
C ALA A 32 -5.05 7.62 1.09
N ASP A 33 -4.33 8.71 1.32
CA ASP A 33 -4.80 10.01 0.86
C ASP A 33 -4.62 10.10 -0.66
N ILE A 34 -5.71 10.37 -1.39
CA ILE A 34 -5.70 10.39 -2.85
C ILE A 34 -4.79 11.49 -3.40
N SER A 35 -4.68 12.62 -2.71
CA SER A 35 -3.80 13.72 -3.09
C SER A 35 -2.32 13.34 -2.91
N SER A 36 -2.03 12.48 -1.93
CA SER A 36 -0.66 12.08 -1.58
C SER A 36 -0.16 10.89 -2.41
N CYS A 37 -1.02 9.93 -2.74
CA CYS A 37 -0.65 8.67 -3.39
C CYS A 37 -1.24 8.48 -4.80
N GLY A 38 -2.23 9.30 -5.19
CA GLY A 38 -2.99 9.11 -6.43
C GLY A 38 -3.97 7.93 -6.35
N LYS A 39 -4.85 7.82 -7.36
CA LYS A 39 -5.91 6.79 -7.43
C LYS A 39 -5.38 5.35 -7.42
N HIS A 40 -4.18 5.14 -7.95
CA HIS A 40 -3.55 3.82 -8.08
C HIS A 40 -2.42 3.57 -7.08
N GLY A 41 -2.15 4.54 -6.21
CA GLY A 41 -1.08 4.42 -5.23
C GLY A 41 -1.54 3.69 -3.96
N ALA A 42 -0.55 3.38 -3.13
CA ALA A 42 -0.76 2.70 -1.86
C ALA A 42 -0.11 3.44 -0.71
N PHE A 43 -0.82 3.55 0.40
CA PHE A 43 -0.25 4.00 1.66
C PHE A 43 0.22 2.81 2.46
N VAL A 44 1.52 2.77 2.74
CA VAL A 44 2.18 1.61 3.32
C VAL A 44 2.20 1.73 4.83
N ARG A 45 1.57 0.80 5.55
CA ARG A 45 1.42 0.80 7.00
C ARG A 45 2.08 -0.42 7.62
N LYS A 46 2.79 -0.22 8.72
CA LYS A 46 3.26 -1.31 9.56
C LYS A 46 2.14 -1.76 10.48
N ILE A 47 1.85 -3.06 10.47
CA ILE A 47 0.86 -3.71 11.34
C ILE A 47 1.55 -4.95 11.92
N GLY A 48 1.74 -4.96 13.24
CA GLY A 48 2.61 -5.95 13.89
C GLY A 48 4.01 -5.95 13.26
N ASN A 49 4.44 -7.11 12.78
CA ASN A 49 5.77 -7.29 12.17
C ASN A 49 5.80 -7.10 10.65
N ASN A 50 4.64 -6.88 10.02
CA ASN A 50 4.50 -6.84 8.57
C ASN A 50 4.12 -5.44 8.09
N TYR A 51 4.38 -5.18 6.81
CA TYR A 51 3.92 -3.97 6.13
C TYR A 51 2.86 -4.33 5.09
N TYR A 52 1.82 -3.50 5.01
CA TYR A 52 0.68 -3.67 4.12
C TYR A 52 0.42 -2.36 3.38
N GLY A 53 -0.11 -2.45 2.15
CA GLY A 53 -0.49 -1.29 1.37
C GLY A 53 -2.00 -1.16 1.31
N PHE A 54 -2.51 0.07 1.41
CA PHE A 54 -3.95 0.37 1.30
C PHE A 54 -4.18 1.42 0.22
N ASP A 55 -5.19 1.22 -0.63
CA ASP A 55 -5.60 2.20 -1.64
C ASP A 55 -6.42 3.36 -1.01
N TYR A 56 -6.90 4.29 -1.83
CA TYR A 56 -7.65 5.45 -1.35
C TYR A 56 -9.05 5.12 -0.81
N LEU A 57 -9.58 3.95 -1.13
CA LEU A 57 -10.84 3.42 -0.61
C LEU A 57 -10.62 2.58 0.66
N GLY A 58 -9.37 2.27 0.98
CA GLY A 58 -8.97 1.48 2.15
C GLY A 58 -8.81 -0.01 1.88
N HIS A 59 -8.89 -0.44 0.62
CA HIS A 59 -8.64 -1.84 0.27
C HIS A 59 -7.15 -2.14 0.38
N MET A 60 -6.83 -3.26 1.00
CA MET A 60 -5.48 -3.79 1.00
C MET A 60 -5.12 -4.24 -0.42
N VAL A 61 -4.01 -3.72 -0.91
CA VAL A 61 -3.55 -3.95 -2.29
C VAL A 61 -2.61 -5.14 -2.38
N THR A 62 -2.54 -5.72 -3.57
CA THR A 62 -1.56 -6.75 -3.94
C THR A 62 -0.81 -6.33 -5.21
N GLY A 63 0.30 -6.98 -5.50
CA GLY A 63 1.13 -6.72 -6.68
C GLY A 63 1.98 -5.45 -6.57
N LEU A 64 2.43 -4.96 -7.73
CA LEU A 64 3.28 -3.77 -7.84
C LEU A 64 2.45 -2.49 -7.69
N ARG A 65 2.88 -1.58 -6.82
CA ARG A 65 2.23 -0.29 -6.56
C ARG A 65 3.25 0.81 -6.36
N GLY A 66 2.95 2.01 -6.84
CA GLY A 66 3.57 3.23 -6.33
C GLY A 66 2.97 3.54 -4.96
N GLY A 67 3.75 4.05 -4.02
CA GLY A 67 3.22 4.30 -2.69
C GLY A 67 4.15 5.10 -1.79
N LYS A 68 3.66 5.42 -0.60
CA LYS A 68 4.38 6.18 0.41
C LYS A 68 4.17 5.57 1.79
N THR A 69 5.17 5.69 2.65
CA THR A 69 5.09 5.32 4.07
C THR A 69 4.61 6.48 4.95
N SER A 70 4.63 7.72 4.45
CA SER A 70 4.12 8.91 5.14
C SER A 70 3.53 9.90 4.14
N THR A 71 2.70 10.84 4.60
CA THR A 71 2.06 11.87 3.75
C THR A 71 3.10 12.65 2.95
N TYR A 72 4.19 13.04 3.62
CA TYR A 72 5.29 13.80 3.03
C TYR A 72 6.44 12.92 2.49
N GLY A 73 6.26 11.60 2.49
CA GLY A 73 7.29 10.66 2.04
C GLY A 73 7.48 10.74 0.53
N VAL A 74 8.72 10.49 0.08
CA VAL A 74 9.01 10.34 -1.35
C VAL A 74 8.27 9.09 -1.87
N PRO A 75 7.51 9.19 -2.97
CA PRO A 75 6.85 8.02 -3.54
C PRO A 75 7.90 7.00 -4.02
N GLN A 76 7.71 5.74 -3.63
CA GLN A 76 8.54 4.62 -4.05
C GLN A 76 7.67 3.48 -4.57
N VAL A 77 8.29 2.55 -5.28
CA VAL A 77 7.62 1.32 -5.72
C VAL A 77 7.69 0.27 -4.62
N TYR A 78 6.58 -0.43 -4.41
CA TYR A 78 6.42 -1.53 -3.46
C TYR A 78 5.75 -2.71 -4.17
N TYR A 79 6.15 -3.92 -3.81
CA TYR A 79 5.46 -5.14 -4.18
C TYR A 79 4.79 -5.76 -2.95
N PHE A 80 3.51 -6.08 -3.08
CA PHE A 80 2.73 -6.79 -2.07
C PHE A 80 2.38 -8.18 -2.58
N ASN A 81 2.62 -9.22 -1.77
CA ASN A 81 2.31 -10.61 -2.17
C ASN A 81 0.79 -10.86 -2.25
N SER A 82 0.39 -12.10 -2.57
CA SER A 82 -1.05 -12.48 -2.63
C SER A 82 -1.78 -12.31 -1.30
N LYS A 83 -1.05 -12.24 -0.18
CA LYS A 83 -1.59 -11.94 1.16
C LYS A 83 -1.59 -10.44 1.49
N GLY A 84 -1.14 -9.57 0.59
CA GLY A 84 -1.02 -8.13 0.78
C GLY A 84 0.19 -7.69 1.62
N VAL A 85 1.07 -8.63 1.99
CA VAL A 85 2.27 -8.34 2.77
C VAL A 85 3.38 -7.85 1.84
N TYR A 86 4.07 -6.80 2.25
CA TYR A 86 5.22 -6.24 1.58
C TYR A 86 6.33 -7.29 1.35
N ASP A 87 6.74 -7.45 0.10
CA ASP A 87 7.84 -8.31 -0.32
C ASP A 87 9.08 -7.46 -0.62
N LYS A 88 10.05 -7.52 0.29
CA LYS A 88 11.30 -6.76 0.18
C LYS A 88 12.15 -7.19 -1.03
N ILE A 89 12.20 -8.49 -1.33
CA ILE A 89 13.07 -9.04 -2.37
C ILE A 89 12.54 -8.64 -3.75
N ARG A 90 11.25 -8.87 -4.01
CA ARG A 90 10.62 -8.45 -5.27
C ARG A 90 10.66 -6.94 -5.44
N THR A 91 10.40 -6.19 -4.38
CA THR A 91 10.50 -4.72 -4.42
C THR A 91 11.90 -4.24 -4.83
N ALA A 92 12.95 -4.80 -4.23
CA ALA A 92 14.32 -4.44 -4.59
C ALA A 92 14.63 -4.71 -6.06
N LYS A 93 14.15 -5.84 -6.61
CA LYS A 93 14.27 -6.18 -8.03
C LYS A 93 13.62 -5.12 -8.92
N TYR A 94 12.38 -4.74 -8.64
CA TYR A 94 11.67 -3.74 -9.43
C TYR A 94 12.30 -2.34 -9.34
N ARG A 95 12.75 -1.94 -8.14
CA ARG A 95 13.45 -0.66 -7.96
C ARG A 95 14.76 -0.62 -8.74
N LYS A 96 15.53 -1.70 -8.75
CA LYS A 96 16.76 -1.80 -9.55
C LYS A 96 16.48 -1.56 -11.03
N VAL A 97 15.47 -2.22 -11.59
CA VAL A 97 15.08 -2.07 -13.01
C VAL A 97 14.64 -0.63 -13.34
N LEU A 98 13.83 -0.02 -12.48
CA LEU A 98 13.37 1.36 -12.68
C LEU A 98 14.52 2.37 -12.63
N TYR A 99 15.40 2.25 -11.64
CA TYR A 99 16.53 3.16 -11.50
C TYR A 99 17.62 2.93 -12.55
N SER A 100 17.83 1.69 -13.03
CA SER A 100 18.73 1.41 -14.15
C SER A 100 18.21 1.97 -15.48
N SER A 101 16.90 1.88 -15.72
CA SER A 101 16.29 2.46 -16.93
C SER A 101 16.35 3.99 -16.91
N TRP A 102 16.15 4.62 -15.76
CA TRP A 102 16.28 6.08 -15.59
C TRP A 102 17.70 6.59 -15.87
N SER A 103 18.72 5.85 -15.44
CA SER A 103 20.12 6.21 -15.69
C SER A 103 20.51 6.06 -17.17
N THR A 104 19.90 5.13 -17.91
CA THR A 104 20.01 5.05 -19.38
C THR A 104 19.34 6.23 -20.08
N VAL A 105 18.12 6.62 -19.65
CA VAL A 105 17.41 7.79 -20.23
C VAL A 105 18.16 9.10 -19.99
N LYS A 106 18.78 9.28 -18.81
CA LYS A 106 19.63 10.44 -18.53
C LYS A 106 20.86 10.54 -19.44
N LYS A 107 21.40 9.43 -19.94
CA LYS A 107 22.54 9.44 -20.87
C LYS A 107 22.17 9.85 -22.30
N ILE A 108 20.89 9.76 -22.67
CA ILE A 108 20.39 10.12 -24.01
C ILE A 108 19.97 11.60 -24.05
N ARG A 109 19.61 12.18 -22.90
CA ARG A 109 19.44 13.64 -22.75
C ARG A 109 20.79 14.29 -22.43
N VAL A 110 21.63 14.46 -23.45
CA VAL A 110 22.78 15.39 -23.45
C VAL A 110 22.55 16.37 -24.59
#